data_AF-A0A6A5HKJ9-F1
#
_entry.id   AF-A0A6A5HKJ9-F1
#
_cell.length_a   1.000
_cell.length_b   1.000
_cell.length_c   1.000
_cell.angle_alpha   90.00
_cell.angle_beta   90.00
_cell.angle_gamma   90.00
#
_symmetry.space_group_name_H-M   'P 1'
#
loop_
_entity.id
_entity.type
_entity.pdbx_description
1 polymer ?
#
loop_
_entity_poly.entity_id
_entity_poly.type
_entity_poly.pdbx_seq_one_letter_code
_entity_poly.pdbx_strand_id
1 'polypeptide(L)'
;MRVSAEYLFQLENHISCALTDFHVTGFTQPVPLYPLLAGYVMGFGAGLGLTTHFAMTGIALFFTYQIGAMIVCFVRKHQSIAGTLKKYEIPKLGIILMAIYFLSYIASVPGIFATLGVPENKKFEYVQSTYPEYLLSFQSLPNFSIYETTSSFAILIAYAVGGGSLAFIVFVLVLLNIFRMLSLLKPKVSRSNYRKHRAAIWSLLAQFATSSVIFVPPIVCVFVILIGINGSQLIIEILLMIACLHSPLNCIVLVITFPPYRLFVIDLILRRRKPKPIGMSTVSLRPSVMFKQFFPSHPIVGDQLYNSTVWGSTKGKNAEYQKSFGELCEDVRNTHKSENWHEKPNPDFEQRMEHLAADSTEITPETPGLSVDQRPEFDEICQKCNVESKKVPDNHYQLFLHCLKYETPKWCFKTELPEWAVQK
;
A
#
# COMPACT_ATOMS: atom_id res chain seq x y z
N MET A 1 13.50 -11.35 -8.13
CA MET A 1 12.25 -10.93 -8.82
C MET A 1 10.95 -11.11 -8.03
N ARG A 2 10.69 -12.20 -7.27
CA ARG A 2 9.37 -12.40 -6.61
C ARG A 2 9.17 -11.65 -5.29
N VAL A 3 10.23 -11.35 -4.53
CA VAL A 3 10.12 -10.73 -3.20
C VAL A 3 9.74 -9.24 -3.28
N SER A 4 10.22 -8.50 -4.30
CA SER A 4 9.88 -7.08 -4.49
C SER A 4 8.42 -6.85 -4.90
N ALA A 5 7.80 -7.79 -5.62
CA ALA A 5 6.41 -7.67 -6.06
C ALA A 5 5.42 -7.81 -4.89
N GLU A 6 5.69 -8.66 -3.90
CA GLU A 6 4.77 -8.84 -2.75
C GLU A 6 4.62 -7.55 -1.92
N TYR A 7 5.72 -6.81 -1.71
CA TYR A 7 5.69 -5.53 -1.00
C TYR A 7 5.00 -4.43 -1.82
N LEU A 8 5.10 -4.47 -3.14
CA LEU A 8 4.45 -3.49 -4.03
C LEU A 8 2.92 -3.55 -3.91
N PHE A 9 2.35 -4.75 -3.83
CA PHE A 9 0.89 -4.90 -3.69
C PHE A 9 0.38 -4.56 -2.29
N GLN A 10 1.15 -4.87 -1.25
CA GLN A 10 0.84 -4.39 0.09
C GLN A 10 0.87 -2.85 0.15
N LEU A 11 1.84 -2.23 -0.53
CA LEU A 11 1.89 -0.78 -0.66
C LEU A 11 0.67 -0.23 -1.42
N GLU A 12 0.26 -0.87 -2.52
CA GLU A 12 -0.94 -0.50 -3.28
C GLU A 12 -2.20 -0.51 -2.40
N ASN A 13 -2.38 -1.56 -1.59
CA ASN A 13 -3.50 -1.63 -0.65
C ASN A 13 -3.47 -0.49 0.39
N HIS A 14 -2.29 -0.13 0.90
CA HIS A 14 -2.17 0.99 1.83
C HIS A 14 -2.42 2.34 1.16
N ILE A 15 -1.97 2.54 -0.09
CA ILE A 15 -2.29 3.74 -0.87
C ILE A 15 -3.79 3.85 -1.07
N SER A 16 -4.47 2.75 -1.42
CA SER A 16 -5.93 2.72 -1.52
C SER A 16 -6.61 3.11 -0.21
N CYS A 17 -6.16 2.57 0.93
CA CYS A 17 -6.71 2.92 2.24
C CYS A 17 -6.51 4.41 2.54
N ALA A 18 -5.31 4.94 2.32
CA ALA A 18 -4.99 6.35 2.57
C ALA A 18 -5.81 7.30 1.68
N LEU A 19 -6.03 6.93 0.41
CA LEU A 19 -6.89 7.69 -0.50
C LEU A 19 -8.35 7.67 -0.04
N THR A 20 -8.83 6.52 0.41
CA THR A 20 -10.19 6.36 0.94
C THR A 20 -10.37 7.20 2.21
N ASP A 21 -9.43 7.13 3.14
CA ASP A 21 -9.44 7.92 4.37
C ASP A 21 -9.40 9.42 4.06
N PHE A 22 -8.54 9.85 3.14
CA PHE A 22 -8.48 11.25 2.70
C PHE A 22 -9.81 11.70 2.08
N HIS A 23 -10.41 10.88 1.22
CA HIS A 23 -11.69 11.20 0.57
C HIS A 23 -12.82 11.31 1.59
N VAL A 24 -12.94 10.35 2.52
CA VAL A 24 -14.01 10.30 3.52
C VAL A 24 -13.81 11.38 4.62
N THR A 25 -12.62 11.46 5.21
CA THR A 25 -12.38 12.28 6.42
C THR A 25 -11.85 13.68 6.15
N GLY A 26 -11.18 13.91 5.02
CA GLY A 26 -10.64 15.22 4.67
C GLY A 26 -11.47 15.93 3.60
N PHE A 27 -11.73 15.24 2.50
CA PHE A 27 -12.34 15.85 1.32
C PHE A 27 -13.85 15.99 1.43
N THR A 28 -14.56 14.95 1.88
CA THR A 28 -16.03 14.95 1.90
C THR A 28 -16.62 15.21 3.28
N GLN A 29 -16.15 14.57 4.35
CA GLN A 29 -16.75 14.63 5.69
C GLN A 29 -18.29 14.54 5.62
N PRO A 30 -18.82 13.38 5.16
CA PRO A 30 -20.25 13.22 4.98
C PRO A 30 -20.94 13.21 6.33
N VAL A 31 -21.96 14.04 6.49
CA VAL A 31 -22.85 14.04 7.64
C VAL A 31 -24.15 13.39 7.20
N PRO A 32 -24.41 12.13 7.60
CA PRO A 32 -25.67 11.50 7.30
C PRO A 32 -26.76 12.08 8.20
N LEU A 33 -27.94 12.21 7.61
CA LEU A 33 -29.18 12.58 8.27
C LEU A 33 -30.03 11.31 8.30
N TYR A 34 -30.63 10.99 9.43
CA TYR A 34 -31.62 9.92 9.59
C TYR A 34 -32.83 10.49 10.36
N PRO A 35 -34.05 9.95 10.16
CA PRO A 35 -34.40 8.68 9.51
C PRO A 35 -34.46 8.72 7.97
N LEU A 36 -34.55 9.90 7.35
CA LEU A 36 -34.52 10.06 5.90
C LEU A 36 -33.12 9.74 5.38
N LEU A 37 -32.93 8.82 4.43
CA LEU A 37 -31.60 8.52 3.86
C LEU A 37 -31.04 9.70 3.06
N ALA A 38 -30.52 10.68 3.78
CA ALA A 38 -30.02 11.93 3.26
C ALA A 38 -28.68 12.27 3.90
N GLY A 39 -27.99 13.23 3.34
CA GLY A 39 -26.76 13.73 3.93
C GLY A 39 -26.28 15.00 3.26
N TYR A 40 -25.27 15.61 3.85
CA TYR A 40 -24.55 16.74 3.29
C TYR A 40 -23.05 16.61 3.58
N VAL A 41 -22.25 17.41 2.89
CA VAL A 41 -20.79 17.34 2.89
C VAL A 41 -20.25 18.60 3.53
N MET A 42 -19.33 18.45 4.49
CA MET A 42 -18.71 19.58 5.22
C MET A 42 -17.20 19.67 5.02
N GLY A 43 -16.60 18.75 4.27
CA GLY A 43 -15.15 18.69 4.06
C GLY A 43 -14.63 19.76 3.09
N PHE A 44 -13.33 19.70 2.81
CA PHE A 44 -12.66 20.64 1.89
C PHE A 44 -13.33 20.71 0.50
N GLY A 45 -13.88 19.60 0.02
CA GLY A 45 -14.61 19.52 -1.24
C GLY A 45 -15.86 20.40 -1.28
N ALA A 46 -16.54 20.63 -0.14
CA ALA A 46 -17.69 21.52 -0.08
C ALA A 46 -17.32 22.96 -0.45
N GLY A 47 -16.13 23.42 -0.03
CA GLY A 47 -15.59 24.75 -0.37
C GLY A 47 -15.26 24.92 -1.86
N LEU A 48 -15.09 23.82 -2.60
CA LEU A 48 -14.86 23.81 -4.05
C LEU A 48 -16.15 23.61 -4.86
N GLY A 49 -17.32 23.59 -4.21
CA GLY A 49 -18.60 23.36 -4.88
C GLY A 49 -18.87 21.89 -5.22
N LEU A 50 -18.22 20.94 -4.55
CA LEU A 50 -18.49 19.52 -4.74
C LEU A 50 -19.91 19.19 -4.26
N THR A 51 -20.74 18.64 -5.15
CA THR A 51 -22.08 18.18 -4.76
C THR A 51 -21.99 16.94 -3.87
N THR A 52 -22.92 16.82 -2.92
CA THR A 52 -23.04 15.66 -2.03
C THR A 52 -23.23 14.36 -2.82
N HIS A 53 -23.95 14.38 -3.93
CA HIS A 53 -24.16 13.20 -4.76
C HIS A 53 -22.84 12.64 -5.32
N PHE A 54 -22.01 13.50 -5.92
CA PHE A 54 -20.68 13.09 -6.40
C PHE A 54 -19.76 12.62 -5.27
N ALA A 55 -19.82 13.28 -4.11
CA ALA A 55 -19.04 12.88 -2.93
C ALA A 55 -19.37 11.44 -2.50
N MET A 56 -20.66 11.13 -2.34
CA MET A 56 -21.15 9.81 -1.91
C MET A 56 -20.88 8.73 -2.96
N THR A 57 -21.04 9.02 -4.25
CA THR A 57 -20.68 8.09 -5.33
C THR A 57 -19.17 7.81 -5.34
N GLY A 58 -18.34 8.83 -5.06
CA GLY A 58 -16.89 8.65 -4.88
C GLY A 58 -16.54 7.75 -3.69
N ILE A 59 -17.24 7.88 -2.56
CA ILE A 59 -17.05 7.00 -1.40
C ILE A 59 -17.36 5.54 -1.77
N ALA A 60 -18.47 5.30 -2.48
CA ALA A 60 -18.84 3.96 -2.94
C ALA A 60 -17.76 3.36 -3.87
N LEU A 61 -17.17 4.16 -4.76
CA LEU A 61 -16.08 3.74 -5.64
C LEU A 61 -14.83 3.36 -4.87
N PHE A 62 -14.37 4.20 -3.93
CA PHE A 62 -13.18 3.91 -3.14
C PHE A 62 -13.35 2.66 -2.27
N PHE A 63 -14.52 2.46 -1.66
CA PHE A 63 -14.81 1.27 -0.86
C PHE A 63 -14.80 -0.02 -1.69
N THR A 64 -15.45 -0.01 -2.86
CA THR A 64 -15.48 -1.17 -3.76
C THR A 64 -14.08 -1.50 -4.30
N TYR A 65 -13.28 -0.47 -4.62
CA TYR A 65 -11.87 -0.65 -5.01
C TYR A 65 -11.01 -1.22 -3.87
N GLN A 66 -11.17 -0.73 -2.63
CA GLN A 66 -10.41 -1.22 -1.47
C GLN A 66 -10.65 -2.72 -1.21
N ILE A 67 -11.90 -3.19 -1.31
CA ILE A 67 -12.22 -4.62 -1.19
C ILE A 67 -11.51 -5.43 -2.29
N GLY A 68 -11.57 -4.94 -3.53
CA GLY A 68 -10.94 -5.59 -4.68
C GLY A 68 -9.41 -5.69 -4.54
N ALA A 69 -8.76 -4.59 -4.16
CA ALA A 69 -7.30 -4.52 -3.97
C ALA A 69 -6.81 -5.54 -2.92
N MET A 70 -7.55 -5.69 -1.82
CA MET A 70 -7.26 -6.66 -0.79
C MET A 70 -7.34 -8.10 -1.30
N ILE A 71 -8.39 -8.47 -2.03
CA ILE A 71 -8.54 -9.84 -2.57
C ILE A 71 -7.42 -10.15 -3.58
N VAL A 72 -7.06 -9.18 -4.43
CA VAL A 72 -5.94 -9.32 -5.37
C VAL A 72 -4.63 -9.60 -4.62
N CYS A 73 -4.37 -8.92 -3.50
CA CYS A 73 -3.19 -9.19 -2.67
C CYS A 73 -3.13 -10.65 -2.19
N PHE A 74 -4.27 -11.21 -1.74
CA PHE A 74 -4.33 -12.60 -1.29
C PHE A 74 -4.15 -13.61 -2.43
N VAL A 75 -4.75 -13.36 -3.59
CA VAL A 75 -4.58 -14.22 -4.78
C VAL A 75 -3.11 -14.22 -5.22
N ARG A 76 -2.45 -13.06 -5.24
CA ARG A 76 -1.02 -12.97 -5.55
C ARG A 76 -0.16 -13.71 -4.53
N LYS A 77 -0.47 -13.58 -3.24
CA LYS A 77 0.24 -14.32 -2.19
C LYS A 77 0.06 -15.82 -2.34
N HIS A 78 -1.16 -16.25 -2.65
CA HIS A 78 -1.48 -17.63 -2.99
C HIS A 78 -0.61 -18.13 -4.16
N GLN A 79 -0.56 -17.40 -5.28
CA GLN A 79 0.27 -17.77 -6.44
C GLN A 79 1.77 -17.87 -6.11
N SER A 80 2.30 -16.97 -5.26
CA SER A 80 3.71 -17.00 -4.85
C SER A 80 4.07 -18.29 -4.10
N ILE A 81 3.17 -18.74 -3.22
CA ILE A 81 3.34 -19.98 -2.43
C ILE A 81 3.13 -21.21 -3.32
N ALA A 82 2.06 -21.20 -4.13
CA ALA A 82 1.76 -22.28 -5.07
C ALA A 82 2.91 -22.50 -6.05
N GLY A 83 3.50 -21.42 -6.57
CA GLY A 83 4.68 -21.48 -7.44
C GLY A 83 5.99 -21.85 -6.75
N THR A 84 6.05 -21.83 -5.41
CA THR A 84 7.15 -22.43 -4.65
C THR A 84 6.92 -23.93 -4.46
N LEU A 85 5.66 -24.35 -4.29
CA LEU A 85 5.26 -25.74 -4.11
C LEU A 85 5.13 -26.51 -5.44
N LYS A 86 5.10 -25.80 -6.59
CA LYS A 86 4.74 -26.30 -7.93
C LYS A 86 3.42 -27.10 -7.92
N LYS A 87 2.48 -26.71 -7.05
CA LYS A 87 1.21 -27.41 -6.84
C LYS A 87 0.15 -26.40 -6.41
N TYR A 88 -1.11 -26.65 -6.79
CA TYR A 88 -2.27 -25.82 -6.45
C TYR A 88 -2.23 -24.40 -7.05
N GLU A 89 -1.51 -24.18 -8.16
CA GLU A 89 -1.57 -22.91 -8.90
C GLU A 89 -2.99 -22.68 -9.45
N ILE A 90 -3.44 -21.42 -9.45
CA ILE A 90 -4.76 -21.08 -10.00
C ILE A 90 -4.55 -20.91 -11.50
N PRO A 91 -5.36 -21.54 -12.36
CA PRO A 91 -5.20 -21.39 -13.80
C PRO A 91 -5.32 -19.91 -14.20
N LYS A 92 -4.56 -19.48 -15.21
CA LYS A 92 -4.58 -18.09 -15.70
C LYS A 92 -5.99 -17.61 -16.04
N LEU A 93 -6.82 -18.50 -16.60
CA LEU A 93 -8.23 -18.23 -16.88
C LEU A 93 -9.01 -17.86 -15.61
N GLY A 94 -8.81 -18.58 -14.50
CA GLY A 94 -9.46 -18.28 -13.22
C GLY A 94 -9.07 -16.90 -12.68
N ILE A 95 -7.79 -16.53 -12.79
CA ILE A 95 -7.32 -15.20 -12.38
C ILE A 95 -7.95 -14.10 -13.25
N ILE A 96 -8.05 -14.32 -14.56
CA ILE A 96 -8.69 -13.37 -15.48
C ILE A 96 -10.19 -13.21 -15.16
N LEU A 97 -10.91 -14.32 -14.93
CA LEU A 97 -12.33 -14.28 -14.57
C LEU A 97 -12.55 -13.53 -13.24
N MET A 98 -11.71 -13.77 -12.24
CA MET A 98 -11.73 -13.02 -10.99
C MET A 98 -11.49 -11.52 -11.22
N ALA A 99 -10.49 -11.15 -12.03
CA ALA A 99 -10.22 -9.75 -12.34
C ALA A 99 -11.39 -9.06 -13.06
N ILE A 100 -12.00 -9.72 -14.04
CA ILE A 100 -13.20 -9.22 -14.75
C ILE A 100 -14.36 -9.03 -13.77
N TYR A 101 -14.58 -10.00 -12.88
CA TYR A 101 -15.60 -9.89 -11.83
C TYR A 101 -15.38 -8.69 -10.91
N PHE A 102 -14.14 -8.44 -10.48
CA PHE A 102 -13.84 -7.29 -9.63
C PHE A 102 -14.00 -5.96 -10.36
N LEU A 103 -13.49 -5.86 -11.58
CA LEU A 103 -13.60 -4.64 -12.38
C LEU A 103 -15.06 -4.30 -12.72
N SER A 104 -15.87 -5.32 -13.04
CA SER A 104 -17.29 -5.10 -13.28
C SER A 104 -18.00 -4.61 -12.02
N TYR A 105 -17.64 -5.12 -10.84
CA TYR A 105 -18.24 -4.72 -9.57
C TYR A 105 -17.85 -3.30 -9.12
N ILE A 106 -16.59 -2.92 -9.31
CA ILE A 106 -16.07 -1.57 -9.03
C ILE A 106 -16.81 -0.52 -9.87
N ALA A 107 -17.21 -0.86 -11.10
CA ALA A 107 -17.97 0.03 -11.95
C ALA A 107 -19.48 -0.02 -11.68
N SER A 108 -20.05 -1.22 -11.52
CA SER A 108 -21.50 -1.41 -11.46
C SER A 108 -22.12 -0.89 -10.15
N VAL A 109 -21.50 -1.13 -9.00
CA VAL A 109 -22.07 -0.73 -7.69
C VAL A 109 -22.16 0.80 -7.57
N PRO A 110 -21.08 1.58 -7.79
CA PRO A 110 -21.18 3.04 -7.77
C PRO A 110 -22.02 3.59 -8.92
N GLY A 111 -21.98 2.93 -10.10
CA GLY A 111 -22.78 3.33 -11.25
C GLY A 111 -24.29 3.23 -11.01
N ILE A 112 -24.76 2.12 -10.42
CA ILE A 112 -26.15 1.96 -10.02
C ILE A 112 -26.49 2.91 -8.86
N PHE A 113 -25.60 3.07 -7.87
CA PHE A 113 -25.82 4.02 -6.78
C PHE A 113 -26.01 5.47 -7.27
N ALA A 114 -25.27 5.88 -8.31
CA ALA A 114 -25.39 7.20 -8.91
C ALA A 114 -26.77 7.46 -9.55
N THR A 115 -27.52 6.43 -9.95
CA THR A 115 -28.86 6.60 -10.54
C THR A 115 -29.98 6.67 -9.51
N LEU A 116 -29.71 6.40 -8.23
CA LEU A 116 -30.71 6.35 -7.16
C LEU A 116 -30.91 7.67 -6.39
N GLY A 117 -30.17 8.73 -6.75
CA GLY A 117 -30.33 10.04 -6.13
C GLY A 117 -31.64 10.71 -6.56
N VAL A 118 -32.36 11.30 -5.61
CA VAL A 118 -33.53 12.12 -5.92
C VAL A 118 -33.09 13.35 -6.72
N PRO A 119 -33.67 13.63 -7.90
CA PRO A 119 -33.35 14.79 -8.71
C PRO A 119 -33.52 16.10 -7.95
N GLU A 120 -32.66 17.09 -8.21
CA GLU A 120 -32.59 18.37 -7.48
C GLU A 120 -33.95 19.09 -7.39
N ASN A 121 -34.74 19.04 -8.47
CA ASN A 121 -36.04 19.69 -8.56
C ASN A 121 -37.14 19.04 -7.72
N LYS A 122 -36.97 17.79 -7.27
CA LYS A 122 -37.97 17.03 -6.50
C LYS A 122 -37.61 16.86 -5.03
N LYS A 123 -36.42 17.30 -4.59
CA LYS A 123 -35.93 17.07 -3.22
C LYS A 123 -36.85 17.67 -2.16
N PHE A 124 -37.26 18.93 -2.35
CA PHE A 124 -38.11 19.63 -1.36
C PHE A 124 -39.54 19.09 -1.34
N GLU A 125 -40.11 18.74 -2.49
CA GLU A 125 -41.42 18.07 -2.57
C GLU A 125 -41.40 16.73 -1.83
N TYR A 126 -40.30 15.97 -1.98
CA TYR A 126 -40.11 14.69 -1.30
C TYR A 126 -39.97 14.83 0.22
N VAL A 127 -39.26 15.85 0.71
CA VAL A 127 -39.18 16.15 2.15
C VAL A 127 -40.55 16.57 2.67
N GLN A 128 -41.27 17.42 1.94
CA GLN A 128 -42.59 17.90 2.35
C GLN A 128 -43.62 16.77 2.44
N SER A 129 -43.56 15.78 1.54
CA SER A 129 -44.48 14.63 1.56
C SER A 129 -44.15 13.59 2.63
N THR A 130 -42.87 13.42 2.97
CA THR A 130 -42.41 12.34 3.87
C THR A 130 -42.21 12.81 5.31
N TYR A 131 -41.59 13.99 5.51
CA TYR A 131 -41.32 14.58 6.83
C TYR A 131 -41.44 16.12 6.79
N PRO A 132 -42.67 16.68 6.79
CA PRO A 132 -42.89 18.11 6.62
C PRO A 132 -42.26 18.97 7.73
N GLU A 133 -42.12 18.41 8.94
CA GLU A 133 -41.52 19.05 10.11
C GLU A 133 -40.04 19.44 9.94
N TYR A 134 -39.30 18.75 9.08
CA TYR A 134 -37.87 19.03 8.83
C TYR A 134 -37.62 19.92 7.61
N LEU A 135 -38.66 20.35 6.89
CA LEU A 135 -38.52 21.11 5.65
C LEU A 135 -37.69 22.39 5.82
N LEU A 136 -37.94 23.15 6.89
CA LEU A 136 -37.20 24.38 7.19
C LEU A 136 -35.71 24.11 7.47
N SER A 137 -35.42 23.00 8.14
CA SER A 137 -34.03 22.58 8.42
C SER A 137 -33.31 22.20 7.13
N PHE A 138 -33.96 21.46 6.21
CA PHE A 138 -33.38 21.10 4.92
C PHE A 138 -33.17 22.31 4.00
N GLN A 139 -34.03 23.33 4.06
CA GLN A 139 -33.85 24.58 3.30
C GLN A 139 -32.63 25.39 3.73
N SER A 140 -32.20 25.25 4.99
CA SER A 140 -31.01 25.93 5.52
C SER A 140 -29.68 25.27 5.12
N LEU A 141 -29.70 24.05 4.57
CA LEU A 141 -28.50 23.28 4.27
C LEU A 141 -27.89 23.68 2.91
N PRO A 142 -26.57 23.90 2.84
CA PRO A 142 -25.94 24.51 1.66
C PRO A 142 -25.82 23.56 0.46
N ASN A 143 -25.87 22.23 0.64
CA ASN A 143 -25.90 21.22 -0.43
C ASN A 143 -26.20 19.82 0.16
N PHE A 144 -27.41 19.28 -0.03
CA PHE A 144 -27.77 17.94 0.48
C PHE A 144 -28.23 17.01 -0.64
N SER A 145 -28.09 15.70 -0.43
CA SER A 145 -28.63 14.67 -1.32
C SER A 145 -29.55 13.75 -0.55
N ILE A 146 -30.64 13.34 -1.19
CA ILE A 146 -31.60 12.36 -0.66
C ILE A 146 -31.57 11.14 -1.58
N TYR A 147 -31.58 9.96 -0.99
CA TYR A 147 -31.69 8.69 -1.67
C TYR A 147 -33.03 8.04 -1.28
N GLU A 148 -33.83 7.71 -2.28
CA GLU A 148 -35.15 7.15 -2.05
C GLU A 148 -35.03 5.66 -1.73
N THR A 149 -35.64 5.23 -0.63
CA THR A 149 -35.70 3.80 -0.23
C THR A 149 -36.76 3.06 -1.07
N THR A 150 -36.55 3.00 -2.38
CA THR A 150 -37.40 2.27 -3.33
C THR A 150 -36.99 0.80 -3.47
N SER A 151 -37.80 0.01 -4.16
CA SER A 151 -37.43 -1.36 -4.57
C SER A 151 -36.09 -1.40 -5.31
N SER A 152 -35.73 -0.36 -6.08
CA SER A 152 -34.45 -0.24 -6.76
C SER A 152 -33.27 -0.12 -5.78
N PHE A 153 -33.44 0.61 -4.69
CA PHE A 153 -32.44 0.70 -3.62
C PHE A 153 -32.26 -0.64 -2.89
N ALA A 154 -33.35 -1.35 -2.63
CA ALA A 154 -33.30 -2.70 -2.07
C ALA A 154 -32.61 -3.71 -3.00
N ILE A 155 -32.84 -3.62 -4.32
CA ILE A 155 -32.15 -4.44 -5.33
C ILE A 155 -30.65 -4.12 -5.34
N LEU A 156 -30.25 -2.85 -5.25
CA LEU A 156 -28.84 -2.48 -5.13
C LEU A 156 -28.20 -3.12 -3.90
N ILE A 157 -28.86 -3.05 -2.74
CA ILE A 157 -28.36 -3.69 -1.51
C ILE A 157 -28.23 -5.21 -1.70
N ALA A 158 -29.24 -5.87 -2.27
CA ALA A 158 -29.19 -7.31 -2.51
C ALA A 158 -28.04 -7.69 -3.47
N TYR A 159 -27.83 -6.89 -4.52
CA TYR A 159 -26.70 -7.04 -5.45
C TYR A 159 -25.34 -6.80 -4.76
N ALA A 160 -25.25 -5.76 -3.91
CA ALA A 160 -24.07 -5.42 -3.12
C ALA A 160 -23.70 -6.52 -2.11
N VAL A 161 -24.69 -7.04 -1.40
CA VAL A 161 -24.49 -8.10 -0.39
C VAL A 161 -24.25 -9.45 -1.06
N GLY A 162 -25.00 -9.80 -2.10
CA GLY A 162 -24.84 -11.06 -2.83
C GLY A 162 -23.49 -11.17 -3.52
N GLY A 163 -23.09 -10.13 -4.25
CA GLY A 163 -21.78 -10.07 -4.90
C GLY A 163 -20.61 -10.04 -3.88
N GLY A 164 -20.75 -9.25 -2.82
CA GLY A 164 -19.77 -9.23 -1.72
C GLY A 164 -19.63 -10.60 -1.04
N SER A 165 -20.73 -11.30 -0.82
CA SER A 165 -20.74 -12.64 -0.21
C SER A 165 -20.04 -13.68 -1.10
N LEU A 166 -20.27 -13.65 -2.41
CA LEU A 166 -19.57 -14.51 -3.36
C LEU A 166 -18.05 -14.25 -3.34
N ALA A 167 -17.65 -12.98 -3.35
CA ALA A 167 -16.24 -12.59 -3.24
C ALA A 167 -15.61 -13.07 -1.92
N PHE A 168 -16.35 -12.95 -0.82
CA PHE A 168 -15.91 -13.40 0.50
C PHE A 168 -15.74 -14.92 0.57
N ILE A 169 -16.66 -15.70 -0.03
CA ILE A 169 -16.51 -17.17 -0.11
C ILE A 169 -15.24 -17.53 -0.88
N VAL A 170 -15.00 -16.91 -2.04
CA VAL A 170 -13.78 -17.14 -2.81
C VAL A 170 -12.54 -16.77 -2.01
N PHE A 171 -12.56 -15.65 -1.29
CA PHE A 171 -11.48 -15.24 -0.39
C PHE A 171 -11.21 -16.29 0.70
N VAL A 172 -12.26 -16.79 1.37
CA VAL A 172 -12.13 -17.84 2.41
C VAL A 172 -11.52 -19.11 1.81
N LEU A 173 -11.94 -19.54 0.61
CA LEU A 173 -11.38 -20.70 -0.07
C LEU A 173 -9.89 -20.50 -0.39
N VAL A 174 -9.50 -19.32 -0.91
CA VAL A 174 -8.10 -18.97 -1.16
C VAL A 174 -7.30 -19.02 0.14
N LEU A 175 -7.85 -18.48 1.24
CA LEU A 175 -7.20 -18.45 2.54
C LEU A 175 -7.00 -19.86 3.12
N LEU A 176 -8.04 -20.70 3.09
CA LEU A 176 -7.95 -22.10 3.51
C LEU A 176 -6.90 -22.86 2.69
N ASN A 177 -6.84 -22.59 1.38
CA ASN A 177 -5.83 -23.19 0.52
C ASN A 177 -4.42 -22.67 0.84
N ILE A 178 -4.25 -21.39 1.17
CA ILE A 178 -2.97 -20.83 1.66
C ILE A 178 -2.52 -21.56 2.93
N PHE A 179 -3.40 -21.74 3.91
CA PHE A 179 -3.07 -22.45 5.15
C PHE A 179 -2.72 -23.92 4.90
N ARG A 180 -3.45 -24.59 4.01
CA ARG A 180 -3.11 -25.95 3.56
C ARG A 180 -1.75 -26.00 2.86
N MET A 181 -1.46 -25.05 1.97
CA MET A 181 -0.15 -24.98 1.32
C MET A 181 0.96 -24.67 2.31
N LEU A 182 0.72 -23.84 3.33
CA LEU A 182 1.68 -23.58 4.40
C LEU A 182 2.01 -24.85 5.19
N SER A 183 1.03 -25.70 5.50
CA SER A 183 1.29 -26.96 6.21
C SER A 183 2.08 -27.95 5.35
N LEU A 184 1.84 -27.98 4.03
CA LEU A 184 2.61 -28.78 3.07
C LEU A 184 4.01 -28.22 2.77
N LEU A 185 4.18 -26.90 2.87
CA LEU A 185 5.45 -26.22 2.71
C LEU A 185 6.33 -26.37 3.96
N LYS A 186 5.71 -26.48 5.15
CA LYS A 186 6.37 -26.63 6.44
C LYS A 186 7.55 -27.63 6.41
N PRO A 187 7.41 -28.85 5.84
CA PRO A 187 8.51 -29.79 5.75
C PRO A 187 9.47 -29.60 4.54
N LYS A 188 9.23 -28.68 3.61
CA LYS A 188 9.99 -28.57 2.35
C LYS A 188 10.94 -27.37 2.25
N VAL A 189 10.95 -26.50 3.26
CA VAL A 189 11.80 -25.30 3.27
C VAL A 189 12.48 -25.14 4.62
N SER A 190 13.61 -24.41 4.61
CA SER A 190 14.34 -24.02 5.81
C SER A 190 13.47 -23.24 6.80
N ARG A 191 13.84 -23.30 8.08
CA ARG A 191 13.11 -22.63 9.18
C ARG A 191 13.02 -21.12 8.97
N SER A 192 14.11 -20.49 8.49
CA SER A 192 14.15 -19.06 8.20
C SER A 192 13.16 -18.67 7.08
N ASN A 193 13.12 -19.42 5.98
CA ASN A 193 12.19 -19.13 4.88
C ASN A 193 10.73 -19.41 5.26
N TYR A 194 10.46 -20.48 6.02
CA TYR A 194 9.12 -20.75 6.53
C TYR A 194 8.61 -19.60 7.42
N ARG A 195 9.46 -19.07 8.31
CA ARG A 195 9.14 -17.91 9.15
C ARG A 195 8.79 -16.69 8.30
N LYS A 196 9.52 -16.41 7.22
CA LYS A 196 9.22 -15.31 6.29
C LYS A 196 7.84 -15.49 5.62
N HIS A 197 7.54 -16.67 5.08
CA HIS A 197 6.24 -16.95 4.46
C HIS A 197 5.08 -16.85 5.46
N ARG A 198 5.25 -17.44 6.66
CA ARG A 198 4.26 -17.39 7.74
C ARG A 198 4.03 -15.94 8.21
N ALA A 199 5.08 -15.18 8.49
CA ALA A 199 4.98 -13.80 8.93
C ALA A 199 4.25 -12.92 7.89
N ALA A 200 4.54 -13.09 6.61
CA ALA A 200 3.85 -12.37 5.53
C ALA A 200 2.34 -12.66 5.49
N ILE A 201 1.91 -13.90 5.73
CA ILE A 201 0.48 -14.26 5.76
C ILE A 201 -0.20 -13.70 7.00
N TRP A 202 0.42 -13.80 8.17
CA TRP A 202 -0.12 -13.20 9.39
C TRP A 202 -0.23 -11.67 9.28
N SER A 203 0.72 -11.03 8.60
CA SER A 203 0.63 -9.61 8.27
C SER A 203 -0.55 -9.31 7.35
N LEU A 204 -0.73 -10.05 6.26
CA LEU A 204 -1.87 -9.90 5.34
C LEU A 204 -3.22 -10.15 6.04
N LEU A 205 -3.30 -11.15 6.93
CA LEU A 205 -4.49 -11.42 7.72
C LEU A 205 -4.81 -10.31 8.70
N ALA A 206 -3.78 -9.73 9.33
CA ALA A 206 -3.96 -8.59 10.21
C ALA A 206 -4.45 -7.35 9.41
N GLN A 207 -3.94 -7.13 8.19
CA GLN A 207 -4.40 -6.07 7.28
C GLN A 207 -5.84 -6.29 6.78
N PHE A 208 -6.23 -7.55 6.57
CA PHE A 208 -7.62 -7.90 6.25
C PHE A 208 -8.54 -7.62 7.44
N ALA A 209 -8.12 -8.01 8.64
CA ALA A 209 -8.87 -7.81 9.87
C ALA A 209 -9.10 -6.31 10.16
N THR A 210 -8.10 -5.46 9.92
CA THR A 210 -8.27 -4.01 10.00
C THR A 210 -9.24 -3.53 8.94
N SER A 211 -9.01 -3.87 7.66
CA SER A 211 -9.90 -3.46 6.55
C SER A 211 -11.36 -3.87 6.78
N SER A 212 -11.61 -5.00 7.43
CA SER A 212 -12.97 -5.44 7.78
C SER A 212 -13.72 -4.45 8.70
N VAL A 213 -13.01 -3.70 9.56
CA VAL A 213 -13.58 -2.69 10.47
C VAL A 213 -14.24 -1.54 9.71
N ILE A 214 -13.82 -1.24 8.47
CA ILE A 214 -14.46 -0.19 7.66
C ILE A 214 -15.75 -0.67 6.98
N PHE A 215 -15.91 -1.98 6.75
CA PHE A 215 -17.04 -2.54 5.99
C PHE A 215 -18.20 -3.01 6.85
N VAL A 216 -17.91 -3.53 8.05
CA VAL A 216 -18.95 -4.01 8.97
C VAL A 216 -19.93 -2.88 9.35
N PRO A 217 -19.49 -1.66 9.70
CA PRO A 217 -20.40 -0.60 10.11
C PRO A 217 -21.40 -0.18 9.01
N PRO A 218 -21.00 0.08 7.73
CA PRO A 218 -21.95 0.32 6.64
C PRO A 218 -22.97 -0.80 6.44
N ILE A 219 -22.56 -2.07 6.54
CA ILE A 219 -23.47 -3.21 6.42
C ILE A 219 -24.51 -3.18 7.54
N VAL A 220 -24.08 -2.96 8.78
CA VAL A 220 -24.99 -2.84 9.93
C VAL A 220 -25.90 -1.63 9.79
N CYS A 221 -25.40 -0.49 9.29
CA CYS A 221 -26.22 0.70 9.02
C CYS A 221 -27.38 0.37 8.07
N VAL A 222 -27.14 -0.39 6.99
CA VAL A 222 -28.20 -0.81 6.07
C VAL A 222 -29.31 -1.59 6.80
N PHE A 223 -28.94 -2.52 7.68
CA PHE A 223 -29.94 -3.27 8.47
C PHE A 223 -30.69 -2.38 9.46
N VAL A 224 -30.01 -1.45 10.13
CA VAL A 224 -30.64 -0.49 11.06
C VAL A 224 -31.66 0.40 10.34
N ILE A 225 -31.33 0.84 9.12
CA ILE A 225 -32.22 1.62 8.26
C ILE A 225 -33.44 0.79 7.84
N LEU A 226 -33.24 -0.46 7.42
CA LEU A 226 -34.34 -1.34 6.99
C LEU A 226 -35.29 -1.73 8.13
N ILE A 227 -34.80 -1.86 9.36
CA ILE A 227 -35.61 -2.22 10.53
C ILE A 227 -36.37 -0.99 11.09
N GLY A 228 -35.92 0.24 10.80
CA GLY A 228 -36.60 1.46 11.24
C GLY A 228 -36.56 1.66 12.75
N ILE A 229 -35.40 1.42 13.38
CA ILE A 229 -35.25 1.52 14.84
C ILE A 229 -35.27 2.98 15.30
N ASN A 230 -36.03 3.28 16.36
CA ASN A 230 -36.02 4.58 17.03
C ASN A 230 -34.62 4.88 17.61
N GLY A 231 -34.03 6.02 17.24
CA GLY A 231 -32.65 6.37 17.61
C GLY A 231 -31.56 5.94 16.61
N SER A 232 -31.94 5.63 15.37
CA SER A 232 -31.03 5.25 14.28
C SER A 232 -29.88 6.24 14.05
N GLN A 233 -30.10 7.55 14.25
CA GLN A 233 -29.06 8.58 14.12
C GLN A 233 -27.86 8.31 15.04
N LEU A 234 -28.09 8.11 16.35
CA LEU A 234 -27.03 7.87 17.32
C LEU A 234 -26.28 6.56 17.04
N ILE A 235 -27.02 5.50 16.67
CA ILE A 235 -26.43 4.20 16.34
C ILE A 235 -25.50 4.33 15.15
N ILE A 236 -25.93 5.03 14.09
CA ILE A 236 -25.15 5.17 12.86
C ILE A 236 -23.94 6.08 13.09
N GLU A 237 -24.06 7.15 13.87
CA GLU A 237 -22.93 7.99 14.26
C GLU A 237 -21.86 7.20 15.02
N ILE A 238 -22.25 6.36 15.99
CA ILE A 238 -21.32 5.48 16.72
C ILE A 238 -20.66 4.48 15.76
N LEU A 239 -21.43 3.87 14.86
CA LEU A 239 -20.92 2.93 13.86
C LEU A 239 -19.91 3.59 12.92
N LEU A 240 -20.18 4.81 12.47
CA LEU A 240 -19.25 5.59 11.64
C LEU A 240 -17.99 5.99 12.41
N MET A 241 -18.11 6.33 13.70
CA MET A 241 -16.94 6.58 14.55
C MET A 241 -16.04 5.35 14.67
N ILE A 242 -16.63 4.15 14.80
CA ILE A 242 -15.88 2.88 14.79
C ILE A 242 -15.22 2.67 13.42
N ALA A 243 -15.92 2.96 12.31
CA ALA A 243 -15.34 2.87 10.97
C ALA A 243 -14.11 3.78 10.81
N CYS A 244 -14.13 4.99 11.39
CA CYS A 244 -12.99 5.90 11.39
C CYS A 244 -11.76 5.38 12.16
N LEU A 245 -11.93 4.43 13.09
CA LEU A 245 -10.80 3.78 13.77
C LEU A 245 -10.02 2.83 12.86
N HIS A 246 -10.54 2.49 11.68
CA HIS A 246 -9.85 1.66 10.70
C HIS A 246 -8.43 2.15 10.38
N SER A 247 -8.27 3.44 10.09
CA SER A 247 -6.99 4.04 9.68
C SER A 247 -5.88 3.92 10.74
N PRO A 248 -6.10 4.35 12.02
CA PRO A 248 -5.10 4.17 13.06
C PRO A 248 -4.84 2.69 13.37
N LEU A 249 -5.87 1.82 13.32
CA LEU A 249 -5.69 0.38 13.49
C LEU A 249 -4.78 -0.20 12.40
N ASN A 250 -4.95 0.23 11.14
CA ASN A 250 -4.12 -0.22 10.03
C ASN A 250 -2.65 0.19 10.21
N CYS A 251 -2.40 1.41 10.69
CA CYS A 251 -1.06 1.88 11.06
C CYS A 251 -0.44 1.06 12.20
N ILE A 252 -1.19 0.78 13.25
CA ILE A 252 -0.72 -0.03 14.39
C ILE A 252 -0.35 -1.43 13.94
N VAL A 253 -1.21 -2.07 13.13
CA VAL A 253 -0.97 -3.40 12.59
C VAL A 253 0.28 -3.42 11.71
N LEU A 254 0.53 -2.40 10.89
CA LEU A 254 1.75 -2.27 10.12
C LEU A 254 2.99 -2.26 11.04
N VAL A 255 2.99 -1.42 12.07
CA VAL A 255 4.13 -1.30 12.99
C VAL A 255 4.38 -2.62 13.73
N ILE A 256 3.33 -3.32 14.15
CA ILE A 256 3.46 -4.59 14.88
C ILE A 256 3.90 -5.72 13.96
N THR A 257 3.37 -5.79 12.74
CA THR A 257 3.58 -6.95 11.85
C THR A 257 4.88 -6.87 11.06
N PHE A 258 5.44 -5.69 10.84
CA PHE A 258 6.69 -5.52 10.09
C PHE A 258 7.90 -5.27 11.01
N PRO A 259 8.86 -6.22 11.08
CA PRO A 259 10.06 -6.09 11.90
C PRO A 259 10.87 -4.79 11.70
N PRO A 260 11.13 -4.28 10.47
CA PRO A 260 11.91 -3.06 10.31
C PRO A 260 11.18 -1.82 10.86
N TYR A 261 9.87 -1.71 10.65
CA TYR A 261 9.06 -0.61 11.20
C TYR A 261 8.96 -0.70 12.72
N ARG A 262 8.78 -1.90 13.26
CA ARG A 262 8.79 -2.14 14.71
C ARG A 262 10.09 -1.66 15.34
N LEU A 263 11.23 -2.02 14.75
CA LEU A 263 12.55 -1.61 15.25
C LEU A 263 12.73 -0.10 15.18
N PHE A 264 12.33 0.53 14.07
CA PHE A 264 12.37 1.99 13.91
C PHE A 264 11.49 2.71 14.94
N VAL A 265 10.25 2.27 15.14
CA VAL A 265 9.32 2.88 16.10
C VAL A 265 9.80 2.67 17.54
N ILE A 266 10.34 1.49 17.87
CA ILE A 266 10.96 1.24 19.18
C ILE A 266 12.16 2.16 19.40
N ASP A 267 13.03 2.34 18.39
CA ASP A 267 14.19 3.23 18.45
C ASP A 267 13.76 4.70 18.69
N LEU A 268 12.71 5.14 17.98
CA LEU A 268 12.10 6.46 18.10
C LEU A 268 11.46 6.70 19.47
N ILE A 269 10.64 5.75 19.95
CA ILE A 269 9.91 5.85 21.23
C ILE A 269 10.86 5.75 22.41
N LEU A 270 11.78 4.78 22.41
CA LEU A 270 12.75 4.60 23.49
C LEU A 270 13.84 5.68 23.49
N ARG A 271 13.82 6.62 22.52
CA ARG A 271 14.87 7.62 22.31
C ARG A 271 16.26 7.00 22.47
N ARG A 272 16.48 5.80 21.93
CA ARG A 272 17.83 5.22 21.93
C ARG A 272 18.67 6.16 21.08
N ARG A 273 19.45 7.02 21.74
CA ARG A 273 20.44 7.85 21.07
C ARG A 273 21.36 6.86 20.40
N LYS A 274 21.25 6.70 19.07
CA LYS A 274 22.37 6.21 18.29
C LYS A 274 23.57 7.07 18.74
N PRO A 275 24.72 6.48 19.10
CA PRO A 275 25.89 7.26 19.44
C PRO A 275 26.10 8.27 18.31
N LYS A 276 26.18 9.56 18.67
CA LYS A 276 26.35 10.65 17.69
C LYS A 276 27.48 10.24 16.74
N PRO A 277 27.23 10.03 15.44
CA PRO A 277 28.27 10.32 14.48
C PRO A 277 28.46 11.84 14.61
N ILE A 278 29.70 12.25 14.81
CA ILE A 278 30.06 13.67 14.77
C ILE A 278 29.69 14.16 13.35
N GLY A 279 28.58 14.90 13.22
CA GLY A 279 28.24 15.62 11.99
C GLY A 279 26.82 15.38 11.42
N MET A 280 25.96 16.38 11.63
CA MET A 280 24.86 16.86 10.78
C MET A 280 23.55 16.08 10.58
N SER A 281 22.46 16.87 10.65
CA SER A 281 21.05 16.50 10.60
C SER A 281 20.53 16.37 9.16
N THR A 282 19.78 15.31 8.88
CA THR A 282 19.11 15.07 7.57
C THR A 282 17.72 15.71 7.52
N VAL A 283 17.49 16.60 6.55
CA VAL A 283 16.16 17.13 6.18
C VAL A 283 15.73 16.49 4.87
N SER A 284 14.51 15.94 4.83
CA SER A 284 13.89 15.30 3.66
C SER A 284 13.23 16.35 2.77
N LEU A 285 13.58 16.42 1.48
CA LEU A 285 12.93 17.28 0.48
C LEU A 285 12.66 16.50 -0.83
N ARG A 286 11.56 16.87 -1.51
CA ARG A 286 10.94 16.14 -2.64
C ARG A 286 11.76 16.18 -3.96
N PRO A 287 11.62 15.19 -4.86
CA PRO A 287 12.54 14.97 -5.98
C PRO A 287 12.32 15.83 -7.24
N SER A 288 11.19 16.56 -7.34
CA SER A 288 10.68 17.05 -8.63
C SER A 288 11.25 18.38 -9.14
N VAL A 289 12.12 19.06 -8.37
CA VAL A 289 12.72 20.35 -8.79
C VAL A 289 14.17 20.17 -9.32
N MET A 290 14.74 18.96 -9.25
CA MET A 290 16.18 18.72 -9.42
C MET A 290 16.70 18.80 -10.86
N PHE A 291 15.82 18.73 -11.88
CA PHE A 291 16.27 18.54 -13.27
C PHE A 291 16.57 19.82 -14.05
N LYS A 292 16.21 21.02 -13.55
CA LYS A 292 16.23 22.24 -14.39
C LYS A 292 17.36 23.23 -14.10
N GLN A 293 18.28 22.95 -13.17
CA GLN A 293 19.22 23.99 -12.72
C GLN A 293 20.62 23.49 -12.32
N PHE A 294 21.24 22.63 -13.14
CA PHE A 294 22.63 22.22 -12.92
C PHE A 294 23.46 22.23 -14.21
N PHE A 295 23.84 23.44 -14.62
CA PHE A 295 25.13 23.75 -15.25
C PHE A 295 25.72 24.82 -14.30
N PRO A 296 26.92 24.68 -13.68
CA PRO A 296 28.14 24.12 -14.27
C PRO A 296 29.06 23.30 -13.32
N SER A 297 29.89 22.43 -13.91
CA SER A 297 31.28 22.12 -13.52
C SER A 297 31.62 21.83 -12.04
N HIS A 298 31.20 20.68 -11.47
CA HIS A 298 32.01 19.77 -10.63
C HIS A 298 31.09 18.69 -10.01
N PRO A 299 31.55 17.43 -9.88
CA PRO A 299 30.80 16.37 -9.22
C PRO A 299 30.65 16.62 -7.71
N ILE A 300 29.46 16.42 -7.15
CA ILE A 300 29.15 16.62 -5.73
C ILE A 300 30.00 15.65 -4.87
N VAL A 301 30.85 16.17 -3.99
CA VAL A 301 31.73 15.35 -3.14
C VAL A 301 30.88 14.39 -2.29
N GLY A 302 31.13 13.09 -2.45
CA GLY A 302 30.42 12.01 -1.74
C GLY A 302 29.19 11.43 -2.45
N ASP A 303 28.66 12.08 -3.48
CA ASP A 303 27.45 11.62 -4.17
C ASP A 303 27.72 10.43 -5.12
N GLN A 304 26.96 9.36 -4.97
CA GLN A 304 27.17 8.13 -5.75
C GLN A 304 26.73 8.28 -7.21
N LEU A 305 25.84 9.22 -7.53
CA LEU A 305 25.35 9.46 -8.88
C LEU A 305 26.28 10.38 -9.66
N TYR A 306 26.64 11.53 -9.10
CA TYR A 306 27.43 12.57 -9.77
C TYR A 306 28.95 12.44 -9.56
N ASN A 307 29.41 11.87 -8.44
CA ASN A 307 30.84 11.67 -8.13
C ASN A 307 31.30 10.22 -8.36
N SER A 308 30.75 9.61 -9.40
CA SER A 308 31.14 8.31 -9.91
C SER A 308 32.13 8.43 -11.09
N THR A 309 32.92 7.38 -11.31
CA THR A 309 33.83 7.27 -12.46
C THR A 309 33.11 7.10 -13.80
N VAL A 310 31.78 6.92 -13.76
CA VAL A 310 30.92 6.83 -14.94
C VAL A 310 30.98 8.11 -15.78
N TRP A 311 31.23 9.25 -15.14
CA TRP A 311 31.41 10.55 -15.79
C TRP A 311 32.81 10.77 -16.37
N GLY A 312 33.65 9.74 -16.45
CA GLY A 312 35.03 9.82 -16.95
C GLY A 312 36.08 9.87 -15.82
N SER A 313 37.36 9.82 -16.18
CA SER A 313 38.45 9.80 -15.17
C SER A 313 38.51 11.07 -14.33
N THR A 314 38.04 12.19 -14.87
CA THR A 314 37.90 13.49 -14.20
C THR A 314 36.52 13.69 -13.58
N LYS A 315 35.66 12.65 -13.60
CA LYS A 315 34.31 12.65 -13.04
C LYS A 315 33.44 13.82 -13.53
N GLY A 316 33.52 14.14 -14.83
CA GLY A 316 32.72 15.20 -15.46
C GLY A 316 33.19 16.63 -15.16
N LYS A 317 34.40 16.81 -14.61
CA LYS A 317 35.01 18.14 -14.49
C LYS A 317 35.06 18.80 -15.87
N ASN A 318 34.66 20.07 -15.96
CA ASN A 318 34.59 20.85 -17.20
C ASN A 318 33.74 20.24 -18.32
N ALA A 319 32.81 19.33 -18.00
CA ALA A 319 32.04 18.55 -18.98
C ALA A 319 32.92 17.64 -19.87
N GLU A 320 34.11 17.28 -19.41
CA GLU A 320 34.99 16.33 -20.09
C GLU A 320 34.64 14.89 -19.67
N TYR A 321 33.74 14.27 -20.44
CA TYR A 321 33.26 12.91 -20.14
C TYR A 321 34.07 11.80 -20.81
N GLN A 322 34.96 12.16 -21.74
CA GLN A 322 35.78 11.24 -22.55
C GLN A 322 34.96 10.21 -23.36
N LYS A 323 33.66 10.45 -23.55
CA LYS A 323 32.71 9.61 -24.28
C LYS A 323 31.57 10.45 -24.85
N SER A 324 30.78 9.89 -25.77
CA SER A 324 29.63 10.60 -26.33
C SER A 324 28.49 10.75 -25.31
N PHE A 325 27.63 11.75 -25.51
CA PHE A 325 26.49 11.99 -24.62
C PHE A 325 25.51 10.81 -24.57
N GLY A 326 25.31 10.12 -25.70
CA GLY A 326 24.45 8.93 -25.77
C GLY A 326 25.00 7.77 -24.95
N GLU A 327 26.28 7.47 -25.11
CA GLU A 327 26.98 6.43 -24.32
C GLU A 327 27.02 6.78 -22.83
N LEU A 328 27.25 8.05 -22.48
CA LEU A 328 27.21 8.51 -21.10
C LEU A 328 25.84 8.28 -20.45
N CYS A 329 24.76 8.60 -21.17
CA CYS A 329 23.41 8.39 -20.69
C CYS A 329 23.10 6.91 -20.45
N GLU A 330 23.60 6.02 -21.32
CA GLU A 330 23.45 4.58 -21.20
C GLU A 330 24.28 4.02 -20.03
N ASP A 331 25.52 4.45 -19.87
CA ASP A 331 26.41 4.05 -18.79
C ASP A 331 25.89 4.47 -17.41
N VAL A 332 25.39 5.71 -17.27
CA VAL A 332 24.77 6.20 -16.03
C VAL A 332 23.52 5.39 -15.71
N ARG A 333 22.66 5.14 -16.71
CA ARG A 333 21.45 4.32 -16.54
C ARG A 333 21.78 2.90 -16.13
N ASN A 334 22.79 2.29 -16.73
CA ASN A 334 23.21 0.91 -16.45
C ASN A 334 23.88 0.79 -15.08
N THR A 335 24.65 1.79 -14.65
CA THR A 335 25.31 1.79 -13.34
C THR A 335 24.29 1.92 -12.20
N HIS A 336 23.26 2.74 -12.39
CA HIS A 336 22.22 3.01 -11.38
C HIS A 336 20.93 2.19 -11.57
N LYS A 337 20.97 1.15 -12.41
CA LYS A 337 19.81 0.28 -12.68
C LYS A 337 19.39 -0.47 -11.41
N SER A 338 18.08 -0.60 -11.19
CA SER A 338 17.52 -1.35 -10.05
C SER A 338 17.94 -2.83 -10.04
N GLU A 339 18.24 -3.40 -11.20
CA GLU A 339 18.71 -4.78 -11.35
C GLU A 339 20.08 -5.03 -10.70
N ASN A 340 20.94 -4.01 -10.53
CA ASN A 340 22.24 -4.12 -9.85
C ASN A 340 22.11 -4.33 -8.33
N TRP A 341 20.88 -4.27 -7.81
CA TRP A 341 20.51 -4.52 -6.42
C TRP A 341 19.82 -5.87 -6.24
N HIS A 342 19.72 -6.68 -7.30
CA HIS A 342 19.26 -8.05 -7.15
C HIS A 342 20.26 -8.85 -6.31
N GLU A 343 19.72 -9.54 -5.31
CA GLU A 343 20.48 -10.47 -4.51
C GLU A 343 20.98 -11.61 -5.42
N LYS A 344 22.29 -11.80 -5.51
CA LYS A 344 22.89 -12.85 -6.35
C LYS A 344 22.97 -14.15 -5.54
N PRO A 345 22.84 -15.32 -6.18
CA PRO A 345 23.20 -16.58 -5.55
C PRO A 345 24.63 -16.49 -5.02
N ASN A 346 24.87 -17.02 -3.83
CA ASN A 346 26.22 -17.16 -3.28
C ASN A 346 27.06 -17.90 -4.32
N PRO A 347 28.21 -17.36 -4.76
CA PRO A 347 29.05 -18.00 -5.77
C PRO A 347 29.49 -19.41 -5.37
N ASP A 348 29.63 -19.68 -4.06
CA ASP A 348 29.99 -21.00 -3.53
C ASP A 348 28.81 -21.97 -3.52
N PHE A 349 27.58 -21.51 -3.77
CA PHE A 349 26.40 -22.38 -3.81
C PHE A 349 26.35 -23.19 -5.11
N GLU A 350 26.64 -22.57 -6.25
CA GLU A 350 26.64 -23.27 -7.54
C GLU A 350 27.74 -24.34 -7.58
N GLN A 351 28.95 -24.00 -7.14
CA GLN A 351 30.06 -24.96 -7.03
C GLN A 351 29.77 -26.10 -6.05
N ARG A 352 29.16 -25.82 -4.88
CA ARG A 352 28.73 -26.87 -3.95
C ARG A 352 27.65 -27.76 -4.54
N MET A 353 26.70 -27.19 -5.29
CA MET A 353 25.66 -27.99 -5.94
C MET A 353 26.21 -28.87 -7.06
N GLU A 354 27.17 -28.37 -7.84
CA GLU A 354 27.88 -29.16 -8.86
C GLU A 354 28.70 -30.28 -8.23
N HIS A 355 29.41 -30.01 -7.13
CA HIS A 355 30.11 -31.04 -6.36
C HIS A 355 29.14 -32.09 -5.79
N LEU A 356 28.04 -31.68 -5.16
CA LEU A 356 27.02 -32.61 -4.63
C LEU A 356 26.36 -33.44 -5.74
N ALA A 357 26.21 -32.90 -6.95
CA ALA A 357 25.70 -33.62 -8.10
C ALA A 357 26.73 -34.60 -8.70
N ALA A 358 28.02 -34.27 -8.62
CA ALA A 358 29.12 -35.09 -9.16
C ALA A 358 29.56 -36.21 -8.21
N ASP A 359 29.59 -35.97 -6.90
CA ASP A 359 30.13 -36.93 -5.90
C ASP A 359 29.17 -38.09 -5.58
N SER A 360 27.98 -38.14 -6.18
CA SER A 360 26.94 -39.14 -5.88
C SER A 360 26.64 -39.26 -4.38
N THR A 361 26.89 -38.19 -3.61
CA THR A 361 26.62 -38.17 -2.17
C THR A 361 25.13 -38.42 -1.97
N GLU A 362 24.76 -39.54 -1.35
CA GLU A 362 23.38 -39.80 -1.00
C GLU A 362 22.90 -38.70 -0.05
N ILE A 363 22.09 -37.78 -0.56
CA ILE A 363 21.39 -36.81 0.26
C ILE A 363 20.42 -37.59 1.12
N THR A 364 20.79 -37.88 2.36
CA THR A 364 19.88 -38.51 3.32
C THR A 364 18.64 -37.64 3.46
N PRO A 365 17.45 -38.14 3.06
CA PRO A 365 16.22 -37.39 3.25
C PRO A 365 16.02 -37.11 4.73
N GLU A 366 15.54 -35.92 5.07
CA GLU A 366 15.19 -35.62 6.46
C GLU A 366 14.22 -36.67 7.02
N THR A 367 14.43 -37.06 8.28
CA THR A 367 13.60 -38.06 8.94
C THR A 367 12.12 -37.61 8.96
N PRO A 368 11.16 -38.45 8.52
CA PRO A 368 9.75 -38.10 8.55
C PRO A 368 9.30 -37.76 9.97
N GLY A 369 8.80 -36.54 10.21
CA GLY A 369 8.27 -36.10 11.50
C GLY A 369 9.13 -35.10 12.29
N LEU A 370 10.30 -34.70 11.79
CA LEU A 370 11.09 -33.61 12.37
C LEU A 370 10.26 -32.33 12.51
N SER A 371 10.18 -31.82 13.74
CA SER A 371 9.49 -30.55 13.99
C SER A 371 10.30 -29.39 13.37
N VAL A 372 9.62 -28.36 12.88
CA VAL A 372 10.30 -27.17 12.31
C VAL A 372 11.24 -26.51 13.31
N ASP A 373 10.99 -26.69 14.60
CA ASP A 373 11.85 -26.13 15.64
C ASP A 373 13.19 -26.85 15.81
N GLN A 374 13.29 -28.07 15.28
CA GLN A 374 14.52 -28.87 15.24
C GLN A 374 15.32 -28.66 13.94
N ARG A 375 14.77 -27.95 12.95
CA ARG A 375 15.48 -27.64 11.71
C ARG A 375 16.50 -26.52 11.91
N PRO A 376 17.68 -26.62 11.27
CA PRO A 376 18.64 -25.53 11.26
C PRO A 376 18.04 -24.26 10.61
N GLU A 377 18.48 -23.09 11.07
CA GLU A 377 18.00 -21.81 10.52
C GLU A 377 18.45 -21.59 9.08
N PHE A 378 19.63 -22.11 8.75
CA PHE A 378 20.27 -22.07 7.44
C PHE A 378 20.25 -23.48 6.83
N ASP A 379 20.00 -23.54 5.52
CA ASP A 379 19.94 -24.79 4.75
C ASP A 379 20.92 -24.65 3.59
N GLU A 380 21.93 -25.52 3.58
CA GLU A 380 23.06 -25.50 2.65
C GLU A 380 22.62 -25.80 1.21
N ILE A 381 21.51 -26.51 1.02
CA ILE A 381 20.99 -26.92 -0.29
C ILE A 381 19.87 -25.95 -0.74
N CYS A 382 19.30 -25.17 0.17
CA CYS A 382 18.28 -24.18 -0.19
C CYS A 382 18.89 -22.97 -0.90
N GLN A 383 18.58 -22.82 -2.19
CA GLN A 383 19.00 -21.65 -2.99
C GLN A 383 18.66 -20.33 -2.31
N LYS A 384 17.44 -20.18 -1.77
CA LYS A 384 16.99 -18.95 -1.09
C LYS A 384 17.76 -18.65 0.22
N CYS A 385 18.33 -19.66 0.88
CA CYS A 385 19.20 -19.44 2.04
C CYS A 385 20.60 -18.99 1.61
N ASN A 386 21.06 -19.50 0.47
CA ASN A 386 22.32 -19.16 -0.15
C ASN A 386 22.23 -17.96 -1.11
N VAL A 387 21.36 -16.99 -0.81
CA VAL A 387 21.32 -15.71 -1.53
C VAL A 387 22.01 -14.67 -0.65
N GLU A 388 23.05 -14.02 -1.17
CA GLU A 388 23.69 -12.93 -0.44
C GLU A 388 22.83 -11.67 -0.49
N SER A 389 22.21 -11.32 0.63
CA SER A 389 21.58 -10.02 0.79
C SER A 389 22.66 -8.94 0.80
N LYS A 390 22.68 -8.11 -0.23
CA LYS A 390 23.60 -6.97 -0.34
C LYS A 390 23.33 -6.02 0.83
N LYS A 391 24.26 -5.91 1.78
CA LYS A 391 24.19 -4.88 2.82
C LYS A 391 24.30 -3.53 2.13
N VAL A 392 23.22 -2.75 2.18
CA VAL A 392 23.21 -1.37 1.68
C VAL A 392 24.10 -0.56 2.64
N PRO A 393 25.21 0.04 2.19
CA PRO A 393 26.05 0.84 3.06
C PRO A 393 25.31 2.12 3.46
N ASP A 394 25.58 2.67 4.65
CA ASP A 394 24.80 3.78 5.22
C ASP A 394 24.78 5.04 4.32
N ASN A 395 25.80 5.22 3.49
CA ASN A 395 25.91 6.34 2.53
C ASN A 395 24.89 6.27 1.38
N HIS A 396 24.30 5.10 1.10
CA HIS A 396 23.24 4.95 0.09
C HIS A 396 21.88 5.47 0.57
N TYR A 397 21.72 5.70 1.86
CA TYR A 397 20.53 6.34 2.44
C TYR A 397 20.66 7.86 2.55
N GLN A 398 21.78 8.43 2.08
CA GLN A 398 22.10 9.84 2.19
C GLN A 398 21.99 10.50 0.81
N LEU A 399 21.33 11.65 0.75
CA LEU A 399 21.31 12.52 -0.44
C LEU A 399 22.15 13.76 -0.10
N PHE A 400 23.17 14.06 -0.90
CA PHE A 400 24.01 15.23 -0.70
C PHE A 400 23.27 16.47 -1.23
N LEU A 401 23.10 17.49 -0.40
CA LEU A 401 22.31 18.68 -0.73
C LEU A 401 22.99 19.53 -1.82
N HIS A 402 22.16 20.17 -2.64
CA HIS A 402 22.49 20.69 -3.97
C HIS A 402 22.65 22.24 -4.04
N CYS A 403 22.60 22.98 -2.93
CA CYS A 403 22.59 24.45 -2.98
C CYS A 403 23.61 25.10 -2.03
N LEU A 404 24.25 26.17 -2.52
CA LEU A 404 25.20 27.00 -1.76
C LEU A 404 24.57 27.70 -0.55
N LYS A 405 23.25 28.00 -0.63
CA LYS A 405 22.49 28.65 0.44
C LYS A 405 21.06 28.09 0.48
N TYR A 406 20.59 27.74 1.67
CA TYR A 406 19.20 27.45 1.99
C TYR A 406 18.72 28.49 2.99
N GLU A 407 17.58 29.12 2.73
CA GLU A 407 17.03 30.17 3.59
C GLU A 407 15.53 29.96 3.78
N THR A 408 15.10 30.05 5.05
CA THR A 408 13.70 30.09 5.47
C THR A 408 13.53 31.25 6.46
N PRO A 409 12.29 31.66 6.81
CA PRO A 409 12.07 32.74 7.78
C PRO A 409 12.63 32.47 9.19
N LYS A 410 12.98 31.21 9.51
CA LYS A 410 13.44 30.78 10.84
C LYS A 410 14.92 30.36 10.87
N TRP A 411 15.54 30.08 9.73
CA TRP A 411 16.95 29.69 9.67
C TRP A 411 17.53 29.85 8.26
N CYS A 412 18.85 30.03 8.21
CA CYS A 412 19.64 30.06 6.99
C CYS A 412 20.87 29.15 7.15
N PHE A 413 21.19 28.35 6.13
CA PHE A 413 22.40 27.55 6.02
C PHE A 413 23.11 27.93 4.73
N LYS A 414 24.42 28.21 4.79
CA LYS A 414 25.24 28.56 3.63
C LYS A 414 26.56 27.79 3.70
N THR A 415 27.00 27.23 2.58
CA THR A 415 28.35 26.65 2.45
C THR A 415 29.29 27.69 1.86
N GLU A 416 30.57 27.65 2.26
CA GLU A 416 31.59 28.50 1.65
C GLU A 416 31.77 28.16 0.16
N LEU A 417 31.97 29.19 -0.66
CA LEU A 417 32.32 28.99 -2.07
C LEU A 417 33.70 28.32 -2.13
N PRO A 418 33.87 27.28 -2.95
CA PRO A 418 35.19 26.70 -3.17
C PRO A 418 36.19 27.77 -3.63
N GLU A 419 37.45 27.69 -3.20
CA GLU A 419 38.50 28.69 -3.51
C GLU A 419 38.63 29.02 -5.01
N TRP A 420 38.30 28.08 -5.89
CA TRP A 420 38.35 28.26 -7.34
C TRP A 420 37.17 29.04 -7.94
N ALA A 421 36.06 29.17 -7.21
CA ALA A 421 34.87 29.94 -7.60
C ALA A 421 34.92 31.39 -7.10
N VAL A 422 35.88 31.71 -6.24
CA VAL A 422 36.24 33.08 -5.90
C VAL A 422 37.09 33.60 -7.07
N GLN A 423 36.49 34.36 -7.98
CA GLN A 423 37.26 35.08 -9.00
C GLN A 423 38.33 35.93 -8.28
N LYS A 424 39.60 35.67 -8.59
CA LYS A 424 40.71 36.56 -8.23
C LYS A 424 40.74 37.76 -9.16
#